data_AF-A0A8X6W3W1-F1
#
_entry.id   AF-A0A8X6W3W1-F1
#
_cell.length_a   1.000
_cell.length_b   1.000
_cell.length_c   1.000
_cell.angle_alpha   90.00
_cell.angle_beta   90.00
_cell.angle_gamma   90.00
#
_symmetry.space_group_name_H-M   'P 1'
#
loop_
_entity.id
_entity.type
_entity.pdbx_description
1 polymer ?
#
loop_
_entity_poly.entity_id
_entity_poly.type
_entity_poly.pdbx_seq_one_letter_code
_entity_poly.pdbx_strand_id
1 'polypeptide(L)'
;MPPKRRAIGRSTKQAKRKREERASETSEQRKTRQERDRVHTALARSLETSEQRQARQERHAGKAKTTTFSSARSSAFISGEFPSVNNVS
;
A
#
# COMPACT_ATOMS: atom_id res chain seq x y z
N MET A 1 26.58 14.75 -16.61
CA MET A 1 26.21 14.97 -15.18
C MET A 1 24.89 14.27 -14.88
N PRO A 2 24.78 13.44 -13.84
CA PRO A 2 23.52 12.84 -13.44
C PRO A 2 22.62 13.89 -12.74
N PRO A 3 21.30 13.89 -13.01
CA PRO A 3 20.38 14.89 -12.46
C PRO A 3 20.26 14.76 -10.93
N LYS A 4 20.28 15.90 -10.22
CA LYS A 4 20.15 15.96 -8.75
C LYS A 4 18.81 15.31 -8.32
N ARG A 5 18.87 14.31 -7.43
CA ARG A 5 17.69 13.62 -6.89
C ARG A 5 16.76 14.65 -6.22
N ARG A 6 15.52 14.75 -6.72
CA ARG A 6 14.46 15.54 -6.06
C ARG A 6 14.19 14.91 -4.68
N ALA A 7 13.95 15.73 -3.67
CA ALA A 7 13.67 15.27 -2.31
C ALA A 7 12.32 14.55 -2.23
N ILE A 8 12.30 13.25 -2.54
CA ILE A 8 11.14 12.36 -2.48
C ILE A 8 10.59 12.23 -1.05
N GLY A 9 11.40 12.55 -0.03
CA GLY A 9 11.03 12.40 1.38
C GLY A 9 10.15 13.50 1.99
N ARG A 10 9.90 14.63 1.30
CA ARG A 10 9.08 15.72 1.87
C ARG A 10 7.63 15.64 1.39
N SER A 11 6.73 15.29 2.31
CA SER A 11 5.28 15.42 2.10
C SER A 11 4.92 16.86 1.75
N THR A 12 4.19 17.04 0.64
CA THR A 12 3.80 18.37 0.15
C THR A 12 2.77 19.00 1.10
N LYS A 13 2.68 20.34 1.12
CA LYS A 13 1.67 21.06 1.92
C LYS A 13 0.25 20.57 1.61
N GLN A 14 -0.03 20.25 0.34
CA GLN A 14 -1.31 19.71 -0.10
C GLN A 14 -1.58 18.32 0.46
N ALA A 15 -0.58 17.44 0.49
CA ALA A 15 -0.72 16.11 1.09
C ALA A 15 -0.99 16.19 2.60
N LYS A 16 -0.35 17.15 3.31
CA LYS A 16 -0.60 17.40 4.74
C LYS A 16 -2.04 17.87 4.99
N ARG A 17 -2.48 18.90 4.26
CA ARG A 17 -3.86 19.42 4.34
C ARG A 17 -4.89 18.32 4.11
N LYS A 18 -4.72 17.52 3.06
CA LYS A 18 -5.65 16.41 2.75
C LYS A 18 -5.61 15.28 3.77
N ARG A 19 -4.55 15.18 4.59
CA ARG A 19 -4.48 14.23 5.72
C ARG A 19 -5.25 14.77 6.91
N GLU A 20 -5.08 16.05 7.21
CA GLU A 20 -5.81 16.75 8.29
C GLU A 20 -7.32 16.75 8.02
N GLU A 21 -7.75 17.10 6.80
CA GLU A 21 -9.16 17.05 6.39
C GLU A 21 -9.78 15.67 6.60
N ARG A 22 -9.04 14.60 6.26
CA ARG A 22 -9.50 13.21 6.47
C ARG A 22 -9.48 12.78 7.93
N ALA A 23 -8.60 13.35 8.75
CA ALA A 23 -8.54 13.06 10.18
C ALA A 23 -9.72 13.68 10.93
N SER A 24 -10.24 14.81 10.43
CA SER A 24 -11.44 15.48 10.95
C SER A 24 -12.78 14.94 10.41
N GLU A 25 -12.77 13.98 9.48
CA GLU A 25 -14.00 13.39 8.92
C GLU A 25 -14.84 12.72 10.02
N THR A 26 -16.15 13.01 10.05
CA THR A 26 -17.07 12.21 10.86
C THR A 26 -17.23 10.79 10.30
N SER A 27 -17.76 9.87 11.11
CA SER A 27 -18.01 8.50 10.67
C SER A 27 -18.91 8.45 9.42
N GLU A 28 -19.94 9.29 9.36
CA GLU A 28 -20.86 9.37 8.22
C GLU A 28 -20.18 9.94 6.98
N GLN A 29 -19.44 11.05 7.11
CA GLN A 29 -18.69 11.63 6.01
C GLN A 29 -17.67 10.64 5.43
N ARG A 30 -16.99 9.90 6.31
CA ARG A 30 -16.06 8.84 5.92
C ARG A 30 -16.78 7.72 5.16
N LYS A 31 -17.95 7.28 5.64
CA LYS A 31 -18.77 6.26 4.94
C LYS A 31 -19.19 6.74 3.56
N THR A 32 -19.72 7.96 3.45
CA THR A 32 -20.12 8.53 2.15
C THR A 32 -18.95 8.65 1.20
N ARG A 33 -17.78 9.10 1.66
CA ARG A 33 -16.58 9.16 0.82
C ARG A 33 -16.15 7.77 0.35
N GLN A 34 -16.12 6.77 1.24
CA GLN A 34 -15.77 5.40 0.87
C GLN A 34 -16.75 4.82 -0.14
N GLU A 35 -18.04 5.10 -0.01
CA GLU A 35 -19.05 4.63 -0.96
C GLU A 35 -18.87 5.26 -2.34
N ARG A 36 -18.60 6.57 -2.40
CA ARG A 36 -18.22 7.25 -3.66
C ARG A 36 -16.96 6.64 -4.28
N ASP A 37 -15.92 6.40 -3.47
CA ASP A 37 -14.67 5.80 -3.93
C ASP A 37 -14.91 4.39 -4.52
N ARG A 38 -15.81 3.60 -3.93
CA ARG A 38 -16.20 2.27 -4.44
C ARG A 38 -16.91 2.35 -5.78
N VAL A 39 -17.94 3.20 -5.89
CA VAL A 39 -18.71 3.39 -7.14
C VAL A 39 -17.78 3.87 -8.25
N HIS A 40 -16.97 4.90 -7.99
CA HIS A 40 -16.01 5.41 -8.96
C HIS A 40 -15.03 4.32 -9.42
N THR A 41 -14.53 3.51 -8.49
CA THR A 41 -13.62 2.41 -8.83
C THR A 41 -14.30 1.32 -9.67
N ALA A 42 -15.56 0.99 -9.36
CA ALA A 42 -16.33 0.03 -10.15
C ALA A 42 -16.55 0.52 -11.58
N LEU A 43 -16.93 1.80 -11.74
CA LEU A 43 -17.09 2.43 -13.04
C LEU A 43 -15.78 2.44 -13.82
N ALA A 44 -14.68 2.87 -13.19
CA ALA A 44 -13.37 2.87 -13.84
C ALA A 44 -12.98 1.47 -14.33
N ARG A 45 -13.23 0.41 -13.55
CA ARG A 45 -12.98 -0.98 -13.95
C ARG A 45 -13.87 -1.47 -15.08
N SER A 46 -15.12 -1.01 -15.14
CA SER A 46 -16.04 -1.38 -16.23
C SER A 46 -15.59 -0.80 -17.57
N LEU A 47 -14.89 0.34 -17.54
CA LEU A 47 -14.35 1.04 -18.71
C LEU A 47 -12.90 0.66 -19.03
N GLU A 48 -12.26 -0.22 -18.23
CA GLU A 48 -10.89 -0.68 -18.49
C GLU A 48 -10.82 -1.46 -19.81
N THR A 49 -9.79 -1.17 -20.61
CA THR A 49 -9.42 -2.03 -21.74
C THR A 49 -8.82 -3.35 -21.25
N SER A 50 -8.78 -4.36 -22.13
CA SER A 50 -8.16 -5.66 -21.82
C SER A 50 -6.71 -5.54 -21.37
N GLU A 51 -5.93 -4.67 -22.02
CA GLU A 51 -4.52 -4.42 -21.66
C GLU A 51 -4.39 -3.74 -20.29
N GLN A 52 -5.23 -2.74 -19.99
CA GLN A 52 -5.25 -2.09 -18.68
C GLN A 52 -5.62 -3.06 -17.56
N ARG A 53 -6.60 -3.94 -17.84
CA ARG A 53 -7.03 -4.99 -16.92
C ARG A 53 -5.90 -5.98 -16.63
N GLN A 54 -5.19 -6.43 -17.67
CA GLN A 54 -4.05 -7.34 -17.54
C GLN A 54 -2.92 -6.69 -16.73
N ALA A 55 -2.52 -5.47 -17.07
CA ALA A 55 -1.49 -4.73 -16.33
C ALA A 55 -1.85 -4.54 -14.84
N ARG A 56 -3.13 -4.30 -14.54
CA ARG A 56 -3.62 -4.24 -13.16
C ARG A 56 -3.49 -5.59 -12.46
N GLN A 57 -3.92 -6.69 -13.09
CA GLN A 57 -3.83 -8.04 -12.52
C GLN A 57 -2.37 -8.44 -12.24
N GLU A 58 -1.46 -8.19 -13.17
CA GLU A 58 -0.02 -8.45 -13.00
C GLU A 58 0.57 -7.67 -11.81
N ARG A 59 0.21 -6.39 -11.66
CA ARG A 59 0.59 -5.58 -10.49
C ARG A 59 0.07 -6.16 -9.17
N HIS A 60 -1.15 -6.70 -9.16
CA HIS A 60 -1.71 -7.34 -7.95
C HIS A 60 -1.00 -8.67 -7.64
N ALA A 61 -0.73 -9.49 -8.64
CA ALA A 61 -0.01 -10.75 -8.48
C ALA A 61 1.43 -10.53 -8.00
N GLY A 62 2.13 -9.50 -8.50
CA GLY A 62 3.48 -9.15 -8.07
C GLY A 62 3.55 -8.71 -6.60
N LYS A 63 2.55 -7.95 -6.12
CA LYS A 63 2.47 -7.55 -4.70
C LYS A 63 2.32 -8.75 -3.77
N ALA A 64 1.42 -9.69 -4.10
CA ALA A 64 1.18 -10.88 -3.30
C ALA A 64 2.46 -11.70 -3.06
N LYS A 65 3.32 -11.80 -4.08
CA LYS A 65 4.61 -12.51 -4.02
C LYS A 65 5.66 -11.84 -3.12
N THR A 66 5.58 -10.52 -2.92
CA THR A 66 6.55 -9.76 -2.09
C THR A 66 6.15 -9.67 -0.62
N THR A 67 4.86 -9.70 -0.30
CA THR A 67 4.34 -9.66 1.08
C THR A 67 4.51 -10.97 1.85
N THR A 68 4.74 -12.09 1.17
CA THR A 68 5.03 -13.38 1.81
C THR A 68 6.37 -13.41 2.55
N PHE A 69 7.36 -12.61 2.13
CA PHE A 69 8.67 -12.57 2.80
C PHE A 69 8.64 -11.78 4.12
N SER A 70 7.78 -10.76 4.25
CA SER A 70 7.65 -9.97 5.49
C SER A 70 6.77 -10.63 6.55
N SER A 71 5.87 -11.53 6.17
CA SER A 71 5.00 -12.26 7.12
C SER A 71 5.79 -13.24 8.00
N ALA A 72 6.80 -13.91 7.44
CA ALA A 72 7.58 -14.92 8.17
C ALA A 72 8.55 -14.32 9.20
N ARG A 73 8.91 -13.04 9.07
CA ARG A 73 9.84 -12.35 9.98
C ARG A 73 9.14 -11.72 11.19
N SER A 74 7.84 -11.43 11.07
CA SER A 74 7.02 -10.93 12.18
C SER A 74 6.53 -12.04 13.10
N SER A 75 6.28 -13.25 12.60
CA SER A 75 5.89 -14.40 13.44
C SER A 75 7.03 -14.84 14.35
N ALA A 76 8.28 -14.87 13.86
CA ALA A 76 9.46 -15.25 14.64
C ALA A 76 9.82 -14.24 15.76
N PHE A 77 9.47 -12.96 15.61
CA PHE A 77 9.69 -11.94 16.64
C PHE A 77 8.67 -12.02 17.79
N ILE A 78 7.48 -12.56 17.53
CA ILE A 78 6.40 -12.67 18.53
C ILE A 78 6.45 -14.02 19.26
N SER A 79 6.95 -15.10 18.62
CA SER A 79 7.03 -16.43 19.25
C SER A 79 8.25 -16.64 20.16
N GLY A 80 9.20 -15.71 20.23
CA GLY A 80 10.38 -15.84 21.10
C GLY A 80 11.35 -16.97 20.69
N GLU A 81 11.10 -17.63 19.56
CA GLU A 81 11.98 -18.64 18.98
C GLU A 81 13.10 -17.94 18.22
N PHE A 82 14.06 -17.40 18.96
CA PHE A 82 15.38 -17.19 18.38
C PHE A 82 15.95 -18.57 18.03
N PRO A 83 16.32 -18.85 16.77
CA PRO A 83 17.08 -20.05 16.48
C PRO A 83 18.38 -19.97 17.27
N SER A 84 18.52 -20.88 18.24
CA SER A 84 19.77 -21.10 18.98
C SER A 84 20.89 -21.30 17.96
N VAL A 85 21.79 -20.33 17.86
CA VAL A 85 23.03 -20.48 17.11
C VAL A 85 23.96 -21.37 17.91
N ASN A 86 23.71 -22.68 17.87
CA ASN A 86 24.66 -23.70 18.29
C ASN A 86 25.43 -24.21 17.07
N ASN A 87 26.64 -23.68 16.96
CA ASN A 87 27.89 -24.25 16.45
C ASN A 87 27.93 -25.01 15.11
N VAL A 88 28.81 -24.51 14.24
CA VAL A 88 29.66 -25.38 13.41
C VAL A 88 31.12 -24.96 13.64
N SER A 89 31.81 -25.84 14.35
CA SER A 89 33.25 -26.17 14.43
C SER A 89 34.32 -25.09 14.55
#